data_AF-A0A538TNM3-F1
#
_entry.id   AF-A0A538TNM3-F1
#
_cell.length_a   1.000
_cell.length_b   1.000
_cell.length_c   1.000
_cell.angle_alpha   90.00
_cell.angle_beta   90.00
_cell.angle_gamma   90.00
#
_symmetry.space_group_name_H-M   'P 1'
#
loop_
_entity.id
_entity.type
_entity.pdbx_description
1 polymer ?
#
loop_
_entity_poly.entity_id
_entity_poly.type
_entity_poly.pdbx_seq_one_letter_code
_entity_poly.pdbx_strand_id
1 'polypeptide(L)'
;MTPRPDPGKPPSAARVWLAGMGPLLLVGAMTWWFLSSGVAWLRLGGVPIEKLAIERVVFRPQEIVLKVRNEGPGPLSVGQLLVNDAIWDFSITPGREIGRMKGATLSIPYDWLPGEPYVFTIVSGTGLKHSRTVELATMTPSASPRSFLVFGVLGAYVGVIPVFLGLLWLPFLRAMPRTWMDFWLSLTIGLLLFLGVDTLKESIDILGRVAAYWNGVMLVALGVVGAFFSLNGVGRVLTARSGTAGTGASARPSGMALATLIAIGIGLHNLGEGLAIGAAYTLGEVALGSFLIVGFTLHNTTEGLAILSPLVGGKASLRDLGILGLLGGGPTIIGAWAGAFTYSDPLSLVFLGIGAGAIFQVVRVLARGRAEGGESVIESLSRPQNAAGLLAGFIIMYATSLLVAG
;
A
#
# COMPACT_ATOMS: atom_id res chain seq x y z
N MET A 1 3.34 13.80 -59.64
CA MET A 1 3.67 12.63 -58.80
C MET A 1 5.08 12.82 -58.28
N THR A 2 5.23 13.29 -57.03
CA THR A 2 6.53 13.37 -56.35
C THR A 2 6.88 11.98 -55.80
N PRO A 3 8.11 11.47 -55.99
CA PRO A 3 8.49 10.16 -55.43
C PRO A 3 8.43 10.23 -53.90
N ARG A 4 7.79 9.23 -53.28
CA ARG A 4 7.94 9.01 -51.83
C ARG A 4 9.43 8.75 -51.56
N PRO A 5 10.05 9.38 -50.55
CA PRO A 5 11.43 9.09 -50.20
C PRO A 5 11.53 7.63 -49.76
N ASP A 6 12.53 6.95 -50.32
CA ASP A 6 12.96 5.59 -50.01
C ASP A 6 13.12 5.43 -48.49
N PRO A 7 12.53 4.40 -47.83
CA PRO A 7 12.77 4.17 -46.41
C PRO A 7 14.24 3.81 -46.23
N GLY A 8 15.05 4.83 -45.90
CA GLY A 8 16.49 4.69 -45.72
C GLY A 8 16.83 3.52 -44.79
N LYS A 9 17.92 2.81 -45.12
CA LYS A 9 18.45 1.67 -44.35
C LYS A 9 18.32 1.94 -42.83
N PRO A 10 17.83 0.96 -42.04
CA PRO A 10 17.66 1.17 -40.61
C PRO A 10 18.99 1.65 -40.01
N PRO A 11 18.97 2.72 -39.18
CA PRO A 11 20.18 3.25 -38.59
C PRO A 11 20.92 2.13 -37.86
N SER A 12 22.25 2.11 -37.97
CA SER A 12 23.05 1.08 -37.28
C SER A 12 22.73 1.11 -35.79
N ALA A 13 22.68 -0.06 -35.15
CA ALA A 13 22.41 -0.17 -33.72
C ALA A 13 23.29 0.81 -32.91
N ALA A 14 24.57 0.96 -33.30
CA ALA A 14 25.49 1.93 -32.71
C ALA A 14 25.02 3.39 -32.80
N ARG A 15 24.46 3.84 -33.94
CA ARG A 15 23.89 5.20 -34.07
C ARG A 15 22.65 5.38 -33.22
N VAL A 16 21.79 4.37 -33.12
CA VAL A 16 20.60 4.41 -32.27
C VAL A 16 20.98 4.44 -30.80
N TRP A 17 21.95 3.62 -30.38
CA TRP A 17 22.48 3.61 -29.02
C TRP A 17 23.20 4.92 -28.68
N LEU A 18 24.02 5.47 -29.57
CA LEU A 18 24.68 6.77 -29.35
C LEU A 18 23.67 7.93 -29.29
N ALA A 19 22.66 7.95 -30.16
CA ALA A 19 21.61 8.97 -30.14
C ALA A 19 20.73 8.88 -28.89
N GLY A 20 20.47 7.66 -28.38
CA GLY A 20 19.68 7.45 -27.16
C GLY A 20 20.47 7.64 -25.86
N MET A 21 21.71 7.15 -25.78
CA MET A 21 22.56 7.24 -24.59
C MET A 21 23.35 8.55 -24.51
N GLY A 22 23.66 9.19 -25.64
CA GLY A 22 24.42 10.44 -25.66
C GLY A 22 23.82 11.54 -24.77
N PRO A 23 22.51 11.86 -24.90
CA PRO A 23 21.83 12.80 -24.00
C PRO A 23 21.85 12.36 -22.53
N LEU A 24 21.68 11.06 -22.25
CA LEU A 24 21.72 10.53 -20.87
C LEU A 24 23.11 10.65 -20.25
N LEU A 25 24.17 10.38 -21.02
CA LEU A 25 25.55 10.55 -20.59
C LEU A 25 25.89 12.01 -20.34
N LEU A 26 25.41 12.93 -21.19
CA LEU A 26 25.58 14.38 -21.00
C LEU A 26 24.84 14.86 -19.74
N VAL A 27 23.59 14.44 -19.54
CA VAL A 27 22.84 14.75 -18.30
C VAL A 27 23.55 14.17 -17.07
N GLY A 28 24.05 12.93 -17.16
CA GLY A 28 24.83 12.29 -16.10
C GLY A 28 26.11 13.06 -15.78
N ALA A 29 26.85 13.50 -16.80
CA ALA A 29 28.07 14.29 -16.65
C ALA A 29 27.79 15.69 -16.07
N MET A 30 26.75 16.38 -16.55
CA MET A 30 26.30 17.66 -16.01
C MET A 30 25.90 17.53 -14.53
N THR A 31 25.15 16.47 -14.19
CA THR A 31 24.72 16.20 -12.81
C THR A 31 25.91 15.88 -11.93
N TRP A 32 26.84 15.03 -12.38
CA TRP A 32 28.06 14.70 -11.64
C TRP A 32 28.94 15.93 -11.40
N TRP A 33 29.17 16.76 -12.42
CA TRP A 33 29.92 18.01 -12.29
C TRP A 33 29.24 18.97 -11.31
N PHE A 34 27.92 19.12 -11.41
CA PHE A 34 27.16 20.00 -10.52
C PHE A 34 27.23 19.52 -9.06
N LEU A 35 27.01 18.23 -8.81
CA LEU A 35 27.05 17.66 -7.46
C LEU A 35 28.44 17.63 -6.83
N SER A 36 29.49 17.46 -7.64
CA SER A 36 30.88 17.40 -7.14
C SER A 36 31.48 18.80 -6.93
N SER A 37 31.28 19.70 -7.89
CA SER A 37 31.95 21.00 -7.96
C SER A 37 30.97 22.17 -7.96
N GLY A 38 29.87 22.07 -8.70
CA GLY A 38 28.91 23.17 -8.89
C GLY A 38 28.21 23.65 -7.61
N VAL A 39 27.89 22.74 -6.68
CA VAL A 39 27.27 23.09 -5.40
C VAL A 39 28.16 24.03 -4.57
N ALA A 40 29.48 23.90 -4.64
CA ALA A 40 30.41 24.77 -3.90
C ALA A 40 30.32 26.23 -4.35
N TRP A 41 30.02 26.48 -5.63
CA TRP A 41 29.83 27.81 -6.21
C TRP A 41 28.50 28.46 -5.80
N LEU A 42 27.52 27.66 -5.39
CA LEU A 42 26.19 28.12 -4.97
C LEU A 42 26.05 28.28 -3.45
N ARG A 43 27.10 27.97 -2.67
CA ARG A 43 27.10 28.15 -1.21
C ARG A 43 27.17 29.64 -0.86
N LEU A 44 26.04 30.33 -0.94
CA LEU A 44 25.82 31.71 -0.48
C LEU A 44 25.80 31.83 1.06
N GLY A 45 26.65 31.10 1.77
CA GLY A 45 26.84 31.26 3.22
C GLY A 45 25.76 30.69 4.15
N GLY A 46 24.82 29.89 3.64
CA GLY A 46 23.83 29.21 4.50
C GLY A 46 24.46 28.07 5.30
N VAL A 47 24.30 28.07 6.64
CA VAL A 47 24.62 26.91 7.47
C VAL A 47 23.66 25.77 7.08
N PRO A 48 24.15 24.58 6.70
CA PRO A 48 23.28 23.47 6.36
C PRO A 48 22.36 23.14 7.53
N ILE A 49 21.05 23.12 7.28
CA ILE A 49 20.06 22.77 8.30
C ILE A 49 20.24 21.29 8.63
N GLU A 50 20.65 21.01 9.86
CA GLU A 50 20.68 19.65 10.39
C GLU A 50 19.26 19.10 10.48
N LYS A 51 19.10 17.86 10.05
CA LYS A 51 17.81 17.19 10.10
C LYS A 51 18.02 15.73 10.49
N LEU A 52 17.54 15.36 11.65
CA LEU A 52 17.53 13.99 12.14
C LEU A 52 16.09 13.49 12.21
N ALA A 53 15.82 12.33 11.62
CA ALA A 53 14.56 11.63 11.82
C ALA A 53 14.74 10.46 12.76
N ILE A 54 13.81 10.31 13.69
CA ILE A 54 13.64 9.13 14.51
C ILE A 54 12.72 8.20 13.72
N GLU A 55 13.28 7.21 13.01
CA GLU A 55 12.55 6.33 12.08
C GLU A 55 11.72 5.26 12.82
N ARG A 56 12.21 4.76 13.95
CA ARG A 56 11.50 3.73 14.73
C ARG A 56 11.84 3.82 16.22
N VAL A 57 10.84 3.61 17.05
CA VAL A 57 10.98 3.41 18.50
C VAL A 57 10.65 1.95 18.80
N VAL A 58 11.48 1.27 19.58
CA VAL A 58 11.30 -0.12 19.98
C VAL A 58 11.35 -0.21 21.49
N PHE A 59 10.29 -0.72 22.08
CA PHE A 59 10.17 -0.92 23.52
C PHE A 59 10.45 -2.39 23.87
N ARG A 60 11.43 -2.61 24.74
CA ARG A 60 11.87 -3.92 25.26
C ARG A 60 11.91 -3.88 26.78
N PRO A 61 11.88 -5.02 27.47
CA PRO A 61 12.00 -5.00 28.93
C PRO A 61 13.25 -4.22 29.36
N GLN A 62 13.07 -3.16 30.15
CA GLN A 62 14.13 -2.27 30.67
C GLN A 62 15.00 -1.55 29.62
N GLU A 63 14.59 -1.52 28.35
CA GLU A 63 15.32 -0.86 27.27
C GLU A 63 14.37 -0.20 26.27
N ILE A 64 14.67 1.05 25.88
CA ILE A 64 14.07 1.71 24.72
C ILE A 64 15.16 1.85 23.65
N VAL A 65 14.86 1.47 22.41
CA VAL A 65 15.77 1.58 21.28
C VAL A 65 15.20 2.51 20.22
N LEU A 66 15.94 3.57 19.88
CA LEU A 66 15.60 4.51 18.82
C LEU A 66 16.46 4.23 17.58
N LYS A 67 15.83 4.00 16.44
CA LYS A 67 16.50 4.02 15.13
C LYS A 67 16.39 5.40 14.55
N VAL A 68 17.52 6.02 14.26
CA VAL A 68 17.60 7.39 13.75
C VAL A 68 18.33 7.44 12.42
N ARG A 69 18.02 8.44 11.59
CA ARG A 69 18.69 8.69 10.32
C ARG A 69 18.97 10.16 10.13
N ASN A 70 20.19 10.47 9.68
CA ASN A 70 20.56 11.82 9.28
C ASN A 70 20.03 12.12 7.87
N GLU A 71 19.05 13.01 7.79
CA GLU A 71 18.46 13.54 6.56
C GLU A 71 19.10 14.86 6.10
N GLY A 72 19.97 15.42 6.93
CA GLY A 72 20.69 16.65 6.65
C GLY A 72 21.68 16.51 5.49
N PRO A 73 22.12 17.63 4.90
CA PRO A 73 23.06 17.64 3.79
C PRO A 73 24.52 17.36 4.21
N GLY A 74 24.83 17.41 5.51
CA GLY A 74 26.16 17.16 6.09
C GLY A 74 26.12 16.13 7.22
N PRO A 75 27.28 15.74 7.79
CA PRO A 75 27.33 14.91 8.99
C PRO A 75 26.66 15.62 10.17
N LEU A 76 26.04 14.85 11.06
CA LEU A 76 25.32 15.32 12.24
C LEU A 76 25.84 14.57 13.46
N SER A 77 26.21 15.28 14.52
CA SER A 77 26.60 14.68 15.79
C SER A 77 25.42 14.66 16.77
N VAL A 78 25.20 13.54 17.44
CA VAL A 78 24.19 13.41 18.50
C VAL A 78 24.79 13.84 19.83
N GLY A 79 24.24 14.90 20.43
CA GLY A 79 24.73 15.47 21.69
C GLY A 79 24.02 14.90 22.91
N GLN A 80 22.71 15.11 23.00
CA GLN A 80 21.88 14.70 24.16
C GLN A 80 20.61 14.00 23.73
N LEU A 81 20.04 13.22 24.63
CA LEU A 81 18.75 12.57 24.47
C LEU A 81 17.89 12.87 25.69
N LEU A 82 16.65 13.27 25.44
CA LEU A 82 15.64 13.50 26.45
C LEU A 82 14.50 12.50 26.25
N VAL A 83 14.02 11.95 27.35
CA VAL A 83 12.79 11.14 27.42
C VAL A 83 11.84 11.87 28.35
N ASN A 84 10.70 12.34 27.83
CA ASN A 84 9.73 13.17 28.56
C ASN A 84 10.40 14.39 29.23
N ASP A 85 11.19 15.13 28.44
CA ASP A 85 11.95 16.32 28.84
C ASP A 85 13.06 16.10 29.91
N ALA A 86 13.26 14.87 30.37
CA ALA A 86 14.37 14.51 31.24
C ALA A 86 15.58 14.02 30.44
N ILE A 87 16.77 14.57 30.70
CA ILE A 87 18.02 14.12 30.09
C ILE A 87 18.34 12.72 30.58
N TRP A 88 18.65 11.81 29.66
CA TRP A 88 19.02 10.44 29.96
C TRP A 88 20.30 10.00 29.24
N ASP A 89 21.02 9.10 29.89
CA ASP A 89 22.15 8.39 29.29
C ASP A 89 21.67 7.42 28.20
N PHE A 90 22.51 7.27 27.18
CA PHE A 90 22.27 6.38 26.05
C PHE A 90 23.59 5.90 25.46
N SER A 91 23.54 4.74 24.82
CA SER A 91 24.60 4.25 23.94
C SER A 91 24.19 4.45 22.47
N ILE A 92 25.16 4.68 21.59
CA ILE A 92 24.89 4.88 20.16
C ILE A 92 25.85 4.07 19.29
N THR A 93 25.31 3.39 18.29
CA THR A 93 26.06 2.55 17.34
C THR A 93 25.71 2.97 15.90
N PRO A 94 26.67 3.15 14.97
CA PRO A 94 28.12 2.87 15.09
C PRO A 94 28.94 3.96 15.81
N GLY A 95 28.38 5.15 16.02
CA GLY A 95 29.06 6.26 16.68
C GLY A 95 28.17 7.49 16.80
N ARG A 96 28.64 8.52 17.51
CA ARG A 96 27.89 9.78 17.72
C ARG A 96 27.75 10.63 16.47
N GLU A 97 28.69 10.53 15.54
CA GLU A 97 28.63 11.21 14.26
C GLU A 97 27.93 10.33 13.22
N ILE A 98 26.83 10.84 12.67
CA ILE A 98 26.00 10.17 11.68
C ILE A 98 26.22 10.87 10.35
N GLY A 99 26.87 10.18 9.40
CA GLY A 99 27.06 10.69 8.05
C GLY A 99 25.73 10.90 7.31
N ARG A 100 25.75 11.71 6.24
CA ARG A 100 24.57 11.97 5.41
C ARG A 100 23.90 10.66 4.95
N MET A 101 22.58 10.55 5.14
CA MET A 101 21.75 9.39 4.82
C MET A 101 22.11 8.09 5.57
N LYS A 102 23.05 8.14 6.52
CA LYS A 102 23.37 7.02 7.40
C LYS A 102 22.42 6.99 8.59
N GLY A 103 22.23 5.79 9.13
CA GLY A 103 21.44 5.57 10.33
C GLY A 103 22.31 5.20 11.52
N ALA A 104 21.79 5.43 12.72
CA ALA A 104 22.35 4.97 13.97
C ALA A 104 21.25 4.40 14.87
N THR A 105 21.67 3.57 15.83
CA THR A 105 20.79 3.01 16.84
C THR A 105 21.18 3.58 18.20
N LEU A 106 20.25 4.22 18.89
CA LEU A 106 20.40 4.70 20.25
C LEU A 106 19.70 3.70 21.18
N SER A 107 20.43 3.15 22.15
CA SER A 107 19.88 2.26 23.19
C SER A 107 19.86 3.00 24.52
N ILE A 108 18.69 3.08 25.12
CA ILE A 108 18.39 3.80 26.36
C ILE A 108 18.02 2.75 27.42
N PRO A 109 18.83 2.56 28.47
CA PRO A 109 18.40 1.77 29.63
C PRO A 109 17.29 2.53 30.35
N TYR A 110 16.04 2.07 30.20
CA TYR A 110 14.88 2.80 30.69
C TYR A 110 13.77 1.83 31.07
N ASP A 111 13.25 1.95 32.28
CA ASP A 111 12.11 1.16 32.77
C ASP A 111 10.80 1.88 32.42
N TRP A 112 10.27 1.57 31.24
CA TRP A 112 9.07 2.21 30.71
C TRP A 112 7.80 1.50 31.16
N LEU A 113 6.71 2.24 31.21
CA LEU A 113 5.40 1.75 31.60
C LEU A 113 4.53 1.57 30.34
N PRO A 114 3.94 0.38 30.14
CA PRO A 114 2.98 0.18 29.06
C PRO A 114 1.77 1.09 29.20
N GLY A 115 1.30 1.66 28.10
CA GLY A 115 0.12 2.54 28.06
C GLY A 115 0.42 4.02 28.24
N GLU A 116 1.65 4.41 28.59
CA GLU A 116 2.02 5.82 28.79
C GLU A 116 2.53 6.47 27.49
N PRO A 117 2.30 7.78 27.29
CA PRO A 117 2.90 8.53 26.20
C PRO A 117 4.39 8.83 26.47
N TYR A 118 5.18 8.81 25.41
CA TYR A 118 6.60 9.14 25.45
C TYR A 118 6.99 10.15 24.37
N VAL A 119 7.70 11.20 24.77
CA VAL A 119 8.32 12.17 23.87
C VAL A 119 9.83 11.97 23.91
N PHE A 120 10.40 11.54 22.78
CA PHE A 120 11.83 11.41 22.60
C PHE A 120 12.36 12.65 21.90
N THR A 121 13.26 13.39 22.54
CA THR A 121 13.90 14.57 21.94
C THR A 121 15.40 14.36 21.86
N ILE A 122 15.94 14.37 20.64
CA ILE A 122 17.37 14.32 20.39
C ILE A 122 17.87 15.74 20.14
N VAL A 123 18.90 16.14 20.87
CA VAL A 123 19.61 17.40 20.68
C VAL A 123 20.89 17.12 19.90
N SER A 124 21.05 17.74 18.74
CA SER A 124 22.27 17.61 17.93
C SER A 124 23.44 18.37 18.56
N GLY A 125 24.65 18.17 18.03
CA GLY A 125 25.86 18.87 18.47
C GLY A 125 25.79 20.39 18.27
N THR A 126 24.88 20.88 17.41
CA THR A 126 24.63 22.32 17.22
C THR A 126 23.50 22.87 18.12
N GLY A 127 22.85 22.00 18.90
CA GLY A 127 21.75 22.38 19.80
C GLY A 127 20.35 22.30 19.17
N LEU A 128 20.21 21.82 17.93
CA LEU A 128 18.91 21.65 17.30
C LEU A 128 18.17 20.45 17.89
N LYS A 129 16.87 20.63 18.14
CA LYS A 129 15.99 19.61 18.71
C LYS A 129 15.24 18.85 17.62
N HIS A 130 15.26 17.53 17.72
CA HIS A 130 14.50 16.61 16.87
C HIS A 130 13.66 15.71 17.75
N SER A 131 12.34 15.88 17.70
CA SER A 131 11.42 15.21 18.61
C SER A 131 10.53 14.21 17.88
N ARG A 132 10.19 13.12 18.55
CA ARG A 132 9.16 12.18 18.13
C ARG A 132 8.31 11.79 19.34
N THR A 133 7.00 11.90 19.17
CA THR A 133 6.02 11.43 20.14
C THR A 133 5.59 10.01 19.81
N VAL A 134 5.45 9.20 20.85
CA VAL A 134 4.74 7.93 20.86
C VAL A 134 3.56 8.14 21.79
N GLU A 135 2.35 8.16 21.23
CA GLU A 135 1.13 8.44 22.00
C GLU A 135 0.84 7.35 23.04
N LEU A 136 1.21 6.10 22.76
CA LEU A 136 0.99 4.98 23.67
C LEU A 136 2.13 3.96 23.55
N ALA A 137 2.94 3.80 24.60
CA ALA A 137 4.01 2.80 24.60
C ALA A 137 3.46 1.38 24.76
N THR A 138 3.83 0.50 23.85
CA THR A 138 3.58 -0.94 23.96
C THR A 138 4.82 -1.75 23.67
N MET A 139 4.87 -2.94 24.26
CA MET A 139 5.96 -3.87 24.03
C MET A 139 6.03 -4.21 22.54
N THR A 140 7.15 -3.89 21.90
CA THR A 140 7.32 -4.17 20.48
C THR A 140 7.37 -5.70 20.27
N PRO A 141 6.51 -6.28 19.43
CA PRO A 141 6.50 -7.71 19.22
C PRO A 141 7.85 -8.24 18.73
N SER A 142 8.38 -9.26 19.40
CA SER A 142 9.54 -10.00 18.90
C SER A 142 9.09 -11.11 17.96
N ALA A 143 9.93 -11.42 16.96
CA ALA A 143 9.71 -12.54 16.07
C ALA A 143 9.83 -13.85 16.86
N SER A 144 8.69 -14.43 17.23
CA SER A 144 8.58 -15.70 17.96
C SER A 144 7.49 -16.56 17.33
N PRO A 145 7.55 -17.90 17.43
CA PRO A 145 6.49 -18.78 16.91
C PRO A 145 5.09 -18.40 17.41
N ARG A 146 4.99 -17.96 18.67
CA ARG A 146 3.73 -17.48 19.26
C ARG A 146 3.25 -16.20 18.59
N SER A 147 4.13 -15.23 18.38
CA SER A 147 3.78 -13.98 17.68
C SER A 147 3.32 -14.24 16.25
N PHE A 148 4.04 -15.11 15.50
CA PHE A 148 3.63 -15.52 14.15
C PHE A 148 2.24 -16.18 14.14
N LEU A 149 1.96 -17.06 15.11
CA LEU A 149 0.64 -17.68 15.24
C LEU A 149 -0.44 -16.64 15.52
N VAL A 150 -0.23 -15.72 16.47
CA VAL A 150 -1.22 -14.70 16.84
C VAL A 150 -1.56 -13.81 15.65
N PHE A 151 -0.56 -13.23 14.99
CA PHE A 151 -0.79 -12.38 13.81
C PHE A 151 -1.32 -13.18 12.61
N GLY A 152 -0.97 -14.47 12.50
CA GLY A 152 -1.50 -15.35 11.48
C GLY A 152 -2.98 -15.66 11.66
N VAL A 153 -3.40 -15.96 12.90
CA VAL A 153 -4.82 -16.16 13.24
C VAL A 153 -5.60 -14.86 13.05
N LEU A 154 -5.02 -13.72 13.42
CA LEU A 154 -5.65 -12.42 13.23
C LEU A 154 -5.85 -12.09 11.75
N GLY A 155 -4.82 -12.28 10.92
CA GLY A 155 -4.94 -12.11 9.47
C GLY A 155 -5.92 -13.09 8.83
N ALA A 156 -6.02 -14.33 9.34
CA ALA A 156 -7.02 -15.29 8.88
C ALA A 156 -8.44 -14.87 9.27
N TYR A 157 -8.64 -14.35 10.48
CA TYR A 157 -9.92 -13.87 10.98
C TYR A 157 -10.42 -12.64 10.21
N VAL A 158 -9.52 -11.72 9.87
CA VAL A 158 -9.88 -10.48 9.15
C VAL A 158 -10.02 -10.70 7.65
N GLY A 159 -9.13 -11.49 7.04
CA GLY A 159 -9.08 -11.64 5.59
C GLY A 159 -9.68 -12.95 5.08
N VAL A 160 -9.13 -14.07 5.54
CA VAL A 160 -9.49 -15.39 4.99
C VAL A 160 -10.95 -15.73 5.27
N ILE A 161 -11.35 -15.75 6.55
CA ILE A 161 -12.70 -16.15 6.95
C ILE A 161 -13.76 -15.27 6.25
N PRO A 162 -13.68 -13.94 6.27
CA PRO A 162 -14.74 -13.10 5.72
C PRO A 162 -14.84 -13.19 4.21
N VAL A 163 -13.72 -13.24 3.48
CA VAL A 163 -13.74 -13.47 2.03
C VAL A 163 -14.45 -14.79 1.72
N PHE A 164 -14.15 -15.87 2.45
CA PHE A 164 -14.85 -17.14 2.31
C PHE A 164 -16.35 -17.07 2.64
N LEU A 165 -16.74 -16.32 3.69
CA LEU A 165 -18.15 -16.08 4.00
C LEU A 165 -18.85 -15.34 2.85
N GLY A 166 -18.18 -14.39 2.20
CA GLY A 166 -18.67 -13.73 1.00
C GLY A 166 -18.88 -14.69 -0.17
N LEU A 167 -18.01 -15.69 -0.33
CA LEU A 167 -18.17 -16.71 -1.37
C LEU A 167 -19.39 -17.62 -1.15
N LEU A 168 -19.93 -17.70 0.07
CA LEU A 168 -21.14 -18.48 0.37
C LEU A 168 -22.41 -17.85 -0.24
N TRP A 169 -22.36 -16.60 -0.71
CA TRP A 169 -23.49 -15.95 -1.37
C TRP A 169 -23.71 -16.42 -2.82
N LEU A 170 -22.86 -17.29 -3.37
CA LEU A 170 -22.98 -17.76 -4.75
C LEU A 170 -24.36 -18.38 -5.10
N PRO A 171 -24.98 -19.24 -4.26
CA PRO A 171 -26.30 -19.78 -4.55
C PRO A 171 -27.38 -18.70 -4.61
N PHE A 172 -27.30 -17.72 -3.70
CA PHE A 172 -28.21 -16.57 -3.67
C PHE A 172 -28.07 -15.71 -4.94
N LEU A 173 -26.84 -15.39 -5.34
CA LEU A 173 -26.58 -14.62 -6.57
C LEU A 173 -27.04 -15.36 -7.83
N ARG A 174 -26.98 -16.71 -7.84
CA ARG A 174 -27.49 -17.53 -8.95
C ARG A 174 -29.01 -17.59 -9.02
N ALA A 175 -29.69 -17.47 -7.89
CA ALA A 175 -31.16 -17.46 -7.82
C ALA A 175 -31.76 -16.09 -8.17
N MET A 176 -30.95 -15.02 -8.14
CA MET A 176 -31.41 -13.66 -8.39
C MET A 176 -31.80 -13.41 -9.86
N PRO A 177 -32.88 -12.63 -10.12
CA PRO A 177 -33.23 -12.21 -11.47
C PRO A 177 -32.10 -11.40 -12.11
N ARG A 178 -31.91 -11.56 -13.43
CA ARG A 178 -30.89 -10.81 -14.18
C ARG A 178 -31.01 -9.29 -14.01
N THR A 179 -32.22 -8.78 -13.80
CA THR A 179 -32.49 -7.35 -13.57
C THR A 179 -31.83 -6.78 -12.32
N TRP A 180 -31.57 -7.61 -11.30
CA TRP A 180 -30.89 -7.19 -10.07
C TRP A 180 -29.38 -7.41 -10.12
N MET A 181 -28.88 -8.15 -11.11
CA MET A 181 -27.46 -8.43 -11.24
C MET A 181 -26.65 -7.14 -11.38
N ASP A 182 -27.07 -6.24 -12.26
CA ASP A 182 -26.32 -5.00 -12.51
C ASP A 182 -26.34 -4.07 -11.28
N PHE A 183 -27.42 -4.08 -10.48
CA PHE A 183 -27.47 -3.40 -9.19
C PHE A 183 -26.42 -3.95 -8.22
N TRP A 184 -26.37 -5.27 -7.99
CA TRP A 184 -25.42 -5.88 -7.04
C TRP A 184 -23.97 -5.70 -7.48
N LEU A 185 -23.70 -5.79 -8.78
CA LEU A 185 -22.37 -5.54 -9.32
C LEU A 185 -21.94 -4.07 -9.16
N SER A 186 -22.87 -3.14 -9.37
CA SER A 186 -22.60 -1.72 -9.15
C SER A 186 -22.46 -1.39 -7.66
N LEU A 187 -23.20 -2.08 -6.80
CA LEU A 187 -23.03 -2.04 -5.35
C LEU A 187 -21.61 -2.44 -4.96
N THR A 188 -21.10 -3.55 -5.50
CA THR A 188 -19.70 -3.93 -5.30
C THR A 188 -18.71 -2.86 -5.77
N ILE A 189 -18.95 -2.22 -6.92
CA ILE A 189 -18.10 -1.12 -7.38
C ILE A 189 -18.13 0.05 -6.38
N GLY A 190 -19.31 0.40 -5.86
CA GLY A 190 -19.47 1.44 -4.84
C GLY A 190 -18.73 1.15 -3.55
N LEU A 191 -18.82 -0.10 -3.05
CA LEU A 191 -18.06 -0.57 -1.90
C LEU A 191 -16.55 -0.39 -2.16
N LEU A 192 -16.03 -0.96 -3.25
CA LEU A 192 -14.61 -0.91 -3.59
C LEU A 192 -14.08 0.52 -3.80
N LEU A 193 -14.87 1.42 -4.39
CA LEU A 193 -14.47 2.82 -4.54
C LEU A 193 -14.28 3.51 -3.19
N PHE A 194 -15.15 3.24 -2.21
CA PHE A 194 -14.96 3.72 -0.85
C PHE A 194 -13.65 3.21 -0.26
N LEU A 195 -13.38 1.89 -0.35
CA LEU A 195 -12.14 1.29 0.18
C LEU A 195 -10.90 1.89 -0.48
N GLY A 196 -10.96 2.14 -1.80
CA GLY A 196 -9.86 2.77 -2.52
C GLY A 196 -9.55 4.18 -2.02
N VAL A 197 -10.60 4.97 -1.71
CA VAL A 197 -10.45 6.32 -1.12
C VAL A 197 -9.91 6.23 0.31
N ASP A 198 -10.44 5.30 1.12
CA ASP A 198 -10.01 5.10 2.51
C ASP A 198 -8.53 4.70 2.60
N THR A 199 -8.08 3.79 1.72
CA THR A 199 -6.67 3.39 1.60
C THR A 199 -5.75 4.57 1.24
N LEU A 200 -6.22 5.47 0.37
CA LEU A 200 -5.49 6.70 0.03
C LEU A 200 -5.45 7.69 1.20
N LYS A 201 -6.53 7.81 1.96
CA LYS A 201 -6.59 8.64 3.17
C LYS A 201 -5.61 8.13 4.22
N GLU A 202 -5.56 6.82 4.46
CA GLU A 202 -4.61 6.20 5.40
C GLU A 202 -3.15 6.50 5.01
N SER A 203 -2.85 6.48 3.71
CA SER A 203 -1.51 6.84 3.25
C SER A 203 -1.20 8.32 3.47
N ILE A 204 -2.18 9.22 3.40
CA ILE A 204 -1.99 10.64 3.74
C ILE A 204 -1.62 10.82 5.21
N ASP A 205 -2.25 10.08 6.13
CA ASP A 205 -1.96 10.16 7.56
C ASP A 205 -0.52 9.71 7.90
N ILE A 206 0.06 8.82 7.08
CA ILE A 206 1.45 8.38 7.22
C ILE A 206 2.45 9.37 6.58
N LEU A 207 2.06 10.16 5.57
CA LEU A 207 2.98 11.05 4.84
C LEU A 207 3.76 12.00 5.76
N GLY A 208 3.11 12.52 6.81
CA GLY A 208 3.73 13.44 7.76
C GLY A 208 4.86 12.83 8.61
N ARG A 209 4.90 11.49 8.71
CA ARG A 209 5.91 10.74 9.48
C ARG A 209 7.12 10.34 8.63
N VAL A 210 7.00 10.40 7.31
CA VAL A 210 8.04 9.96 6.38
C VAL A 210 9.04 11.08 6.09
N ALA A 211 10.32 10.70 6.06
CA ALA A 211 11.41 11.57 5.65
C ALA A 211 11.12 12.31 4.33
N ALA A 212 11.42 13.60 4.28
CA ALA A 212 11.16 14.41 3.08
C ALA A 212 11.88 13.87 1.82
N TYR A 213 13.06 13.26 1.98
CA TYR A 213 13.83 12.71 0.86
C TYR A 213 13.17 11.50 0.19
N TRP A 214 12.33 10.75 0.92
CA TRP A 214 11.60 9.62 0.34
C TRP A 214 10.53 10.08 -0.65
N ASN A 215 10.09 11.34 -0.53
CA ASN A 215 8.96 11.88 -1.27
C ASN A 215 7.76 10.92 -1.18
N GLY A 216 7.18 10.82 0.02
CA GLY A 216 6.15 9.81 0.33
C GLY A 216 4.99 9.77 -0.67
N VAL A 217 4.59 10.91 -1.23
CA VAL A 217 3.55 10.98 -2.28
C VAL A 217 3.95 10.18 -3.51
N MET A 218 5.22 10.24 -3.92
CA MET A 218 5.72 9.45 -5.04
C MET A 218 5.81 7.96 -4.72
N LEU A 219 6.03 7.57 -3.45
CA LEU A 219 5.97 6.16 -3.04
C LEU A 219 4.55 5.60 -3.17
N VAL A 220 3.55 6.36 -2.72
CA VAL A 220 2.13 6.00 -2.88
C VAL A 220 1.78 5.94 -4.37
N ALA A 221 2.12 6.97 -5.14
CA ALA A 221 1.86 7.02 -6.58
C ALA A 221 2.53 5.85 -7.33
N LEU A 222 3.77 5.51 -6.98
CA LEU A 222 4.48 4.36 -7.52
C LEU A 222 3.74 3.05 -7.22
N GLY A 223 3.25 2.87 -5.99
CA GLY A 223 2.43 1.73 -5.61
C GLY A 223 1.13 1.65 -6.43
N VAL A 224 0.40 2.78 -6.51
CA VAL A 224 -0.88 2.88 -7.23
C VAL A 224 -0.71 2.55 -8.71
N VAL A 225 0.21 3.26 -9.39
CA VAL A 225 0.47 3.08 -10.82
C VAL A 225 1.05 1.69 -11.08
N GLY A 226 2.01 1.26 -10.27
CA GLY A 226 2.67 -0.04 -10.37
C GLY A 226 1.67 -1.19 -10.28
N ALA A 227 0.85 -1.22 -9.23
CA ALA A 227 -0.16 -2.27 -9.04
C ALA A 227 -1.22 -2.24 -10.14
N PHE A 228 -1.74 -1.06 -10.48
CA PHE A 228 -2.76 -0.92 -11.51
C PHE A 228 -2.29 -1.48 -12.85
N PHE A 229 -1.12 -1.06 -13.35
CA PHE A 229 -0.63 -1.54 -14.64
C PHE A 229 -0.14 -2.99 -14.60
N SER A 230 0.44 -3.44 -13.49
CA SER A 230 0.85 -4.84 -13.32
C SER A 230 -0.36 -5.79 -13.40
N LEU A 231 -1.46 -5.46 -12.72
CA LEU A 231 -2.69 -6.25 -12.78
C LEU A 231 -3.34 -6.20 -14.17
N ASN A 232 -3.26 -5.08 -14.89
CA ASN A 232 -3.67 -5.05 -16.31
C ASN A 232 -2.84 -6.04 -17.15
N GLY A 233 -1.53 -6.15 -16.90
CA GLY A 233 -0.65 -7.15 -17.51
C GLY A 233 -1.05 -8.58 -17.16
N VAL A 234 -1.28 -8.87 -15.88
CA VAL A 234 -1.77 -10.18 -15.39
C VAL A 234 -3.09 -10.56 -16.06
N GLY A 235 -4.05 -9.63 -16.15
CA GLY A 235 -5.33 -9.86 -16.81
C GLY A 235 -5.19 -10.26 -18.28
N ARG A 236 -4.24 -9.66 -19.02
CA ARG A 236 -3.93 -10.06 -20.41
C ARG A 236 -3.38 -11.48 -20.49
N VAL A 237 -2.47 -11.85 -19.59
CA VAL A 237 -1.90 -13.20 -19.53
C VAL A 237 -2.96 -14.25 -19.19
N LEU A 238 -3.82 -13.97 -18.21
CA LEU A 238 -4.93 -14.85 -17.83
C LEU A 238 -5.93 -15.05 -18.98
N THR A 239 -6.22 -13.98 -19.72
CA THR A 239 -7.11 -14.04 -20.90
C THR A 239 -6.48 -14.87 -22.02
N ALA A 240 -5.20 -14.65 -22.34
CA ALA A 240 -4.49 -15.40 -23.37
C ALA A 240 -4.42 -16.91 -23.05
N ARG A 241 -4.22 -17.28 -21.78
CA ARG A 241 -4.17 -18.67 -21.32
C ARG A 241 -5.52 -19.38 -21.30
N SER A 242 -6.62 -18.63 -21.20
CA SER A 242 -7.97 -19.20 -21.12
C SER A 242 -8.49 -19.73 -22.46
N GLY A 243 -7.71 -19.61 -23.55
CA GLY A 243 -8.06 -20.22 -24.84
C GLY A 243 -9.33 -19.69 -25.49
N THR A 244 -9.88 -18.56 -25.03
CA THR A 244 -11.00 -17.88 -25.66
C THR A 244 -10.54 -17.37 -27.03
N ALA A 245 -10.77 -18.21 -28.04
CA ALA A 245 -10.46 -18.01 -29.45
C ALA A 245 -11.26 -16.83 -30.02
N GLY A 246 -10.77 -15.62 -29.80
CA GLY A 246 -11.04 -14.47 -30.63
C GLY A 246 -9.70 -13.96 -31.11
N THR A 247 -9.34 -14.24 -32.36
CA THR A 247 -8.16 -13.65 -33.02
C THR A 247 -8.41 -12.16 -33.21
N GLY A 248 -8.04 -11.35 -32.21
CA GLY A 248 -8.16 -9.88 -32.25
C GLY A 248 -8.13 -9.24 -30.87
N ALA A 249 -7.96 -7.91 -30.82
CA ALA A 249 -7.90 -7.07 -29.61
C ALA A 249 -9.21 -7.03 -28.77
N SER A 250 -10.16 -7.92 -29.04
CA SER A 250 -11.55 -7.93 -28.55
C SER A 250 -11.98 -9.23 -27.84
N ALA A 251 -11.05 -10.16 -27.57
CA ALA A 251 -11.36 -11.37 -26.78
C ALA A 251 -11.77 -10.99 -25.34
N ARG A 252 -13.02 -11.29 -24.96
CA ARG A 252 -13.49 -11.09 -23.58
C ARG A 252 -12.88 -12.18 -22.66
N PRO A 253 -12.39 -11.82 -21.46
CA PRO A 253 -11.90 -12.80 -20.50
C PRO A 253 -12.99 -13.82 -20.14
N SER A 254 -12.59 -15.07 -19.92
CA SER A 254 -13.49 -16.06 -19.30
C SER A 254 -13.90 -15.58 -17.90
N GLY A 255 -15.09 -15.99 -17.41
CA GLY A 255 -15.54 -15.65 -16.06
C GLY A 255 -14.52 -16.06 -14.99
N MET A 256 -13.87 -17.21 -15.15
CA MET A 256 -12.81 -17.67 -14.24
C MET A 256 -11.56 -16.79 -14.28
N ALA A 257 -11.11 -16.38 -15.47
CA ALA A 257 -9.97 -15.46 -15.60
C ALA A 257 -10.27 -14.12 -14.92
N LEU A 258 -11.50 -13.62 -15.06
CA LEU A 258 -11.94 -12.39 -14.42
C LEU A 258 -12.00 -12.52 -12.90
N ALA A 259 -12.61 -13.60 -12.39
CA ALA A 259 -12.69 -13.88 -10.97
C ALA A 259 -11.30 -14.04 -10.33
N THR A 260 -10.36 -14.67 -11.05
CA THR A 260 -8.97 -14.81 -10.62
C THR A 260 -8.26 -13.46 -10.56
N LEU A 261 -8.44 -12.61 -11.58
CA LEU A 261 -7.88 -11.26 -11.60
C LEU A 261 -8.43 -10.42 -10.43
N ILE A 262 -9.73 -10.49 -10.19
CA ILE A 262 -10.38 -9.80 -9.06
C ILE A 262 -9.82 -10.34 -7.74
N ALA A 263 -9.75 -11.65 -7.54
CA ALA A 263 -9.21 -12.24 -6.32
C ALA A 263 -7.75 -11.85 -6.06
N ILE A 264 -6.91 -11.74 -7.10
CA ILE A 264 -5.53 -11.24 -6.96
C ILE A 264 -5.52 -9.77 -6.56
N GLY A 265 -6.35 -8.93 -7.20
CA GLY A 265 -6.44 -7.50 -6.88
C GLY A 265 -6.91 -7.26 -5.45
N ILE A 266 -7.97 -7.95 -5.03
CA ILE A 266 -8.46 -7.98 -3.65
C ILE A 266 -7.38 -8.47 -2.69
N GLY A 267 -6.67 -9.55 -3.03
CA GLY A 267 -5.56 -10.04 -2.23
C GLY A 267 -4.45 -9.01 -2.02
N LEU A 268 -4.09 -8.24 -3.06
CA LEU A 268 -3.10 -7.17 -2.93
C LEU A 268 -3.59 -6.02 -2.04
N HIS A 269 -4.88 -5.75 -2.01
CA HIS A 269 -5.47 -4.79 -1.07
C HIS A 269 -5.43 -5.33 0.37
N ASN A 270 -5.86 -6.56 0.59
CA ASN A 270 -5.90 -7.20 1.91
C ASN A 270 -4.51 -7.42 2.51
N LEU A 271 -3.47 -7.50 1.67
CA LEU A 271 -2.08 -7.42 2.11
C LEU A 271 -1.80 -6.11 2.87
N GLY A 272 -2.33 -4.98 2.38
CA GLY A 272 -2.21 -3.67 3.03
C GLY A 272 -2.98 -3.59 4.35
N GLU A 273 -4.15 -4.21 4.44
CA GLU A 273 -4.93 -4.29 5.68
C GLU A 273 -4.23 -5.08 6.75
N GLY A 274 -3.69 -6.25 6.37
CA GLY A 274 -2.86 -7.04 7.27
C GLY A 274 -1.69 -6.20 7.78
N LEU A 275 -1.02 -5.46 6.89
CA LEU A 275 0.07 -4.56 7.27
C LEU A 275 -0.38 -3.53 8.30
N ALA A 276 -1.53 -2.88 8.08
CA ALA A 276 -2.11 -1.89 9.00
C ALA A 276 -2.41 -2.51 10.38
N ILE A 277 -3.00 -3.71 10.43
CA ILE A 277 -3.27 -4.42 11.68
C ILE A 277 -1.95 -4.74 12.43
N GLY A 278 -0.96 -5.31 11.74
CA GLY A 278 0.33 -5.62 12.36
C GLY A 278 1.04 -4.36 12.84
N ALA A 279 0.92 -3.26 12.09
CA ALA A 279 1.46 -1.95 12.44
C ALA A 279 0.78 -1.36 13.68
N ALA A 280 -0.56 -1.35 13.74
CA ALA A 280 -1.32 -0.81 14.86
C ALA A 280 -0.93 -1.47 16.19
N TYR A 281 -0.79 -2.80 16.22
CA TYR A 281 -0.30 -3.50 17.40
C TYR A 281 1.16 -3.16 17.76
N THR A 282 2.01 -2.94 16.75
CA THR A 282 3.42 -2.55 16.93
C THR A 282 3.56 -1.13 17.45
N LEU A 283 2.66 -0.24 17.03
CA LEU A 283 2.59 1.17 17.46
C LEU A 283 1.82 1.35 18.76
N GLY A 284 1.17 0.29 19.26
CA GLY A 284 0.42 0.32 20.50
C GLY A 284 -0.99 0.85 20.40
N GLU A 285 -1.48 1.09 19.19
CA GLU A 285 -2.79 1.63 18.91
C GLU A 285 -3.86 0.53 19.01
N VAL A 286 -4.03 -0.10 20.18
CA VAL A 286 -4.90 -1.29 20.38
C VAL A 286 -6.37 -0.98 20.08
N ALA A 287 -6.84 0.22 20.45
CA ALA A 287 -8.18 0.68 20.11
C ALA A 287 -8.34 0.79 18.59
N LEU A 288 -7.39 1.44 17.91
CA LEU A 288 -7.37 1.50 16.44
C LEU A 288 -7.33 0.10 15.83
N GLY A 289 -6.46 -0.79 16.31
CA GLY A 289 -6.37 -2.18 15.84
C GLY A 289 -7.68 -2.95 15.98
N SER A 290 -8.43 -2.74 17.06
CA SER A 290 -9.74 -3.37 17.29
C SER A 290 -10.80 -2.86 16.31
N PHE A 291 -10.82 -1.54 16.07
CA PHE A 291 -11.70 -0.92 15.07
C PHE A 291 -11.37 -1.38 13.65
N LEU A 292 -10.09 -1.42 13.29
CA LEU A 292 -9.62 -1.92 12.00
C LEU A 292 -10.06 -3.38 11.78
N ILE A 293 -9.92 -4.25 12.79
CA ILE A 293 -10.37 -5.65 12.69
C ILE A 293 -11.86 -5.73 12.35
N VAL A 294 -12.73 -5.01 13.05
CA VAL A 294 -14.18 -5.06 12.81
C VAL A 294 -14.53 -4.49 11.44
N GLY A 295 -14.00 -3.30 11.10
CA GLY A 295 -14.24 -2.66 9.81
C GLY A 295 -13.81 -3.53 8.63
N PHE A 296 -12.57 -4.05 8.68
CA PHE A 296 -12.02 -4.90 7.64
C PHE A 296 -12.75 -6.23 7.53
N THR A 297 -13.11 -6.88 8.65
CA THR A 297 -13.91 -8.11 8.62
C THR A 297 -15.26 -7.90 7.92
N LEU A 298 -15.94 -6.78 8.20
CA LEU A 298 -17.25 -6.49 7.59
C LEU A 298 -17.14 -6.29 6.09
N HIS A 299 -16.18 -5.48 5.62
CA HIS A 299 -16.05 -5.26 4.18
C HIS A 299 -15.44 -6.44 3.44
N ASN A 300 -14.56 -7.24 4.06
CA ASN A 300 -13.92 -8.39 3.42
C ASN A 300 -14.96 -9.48 3.11
N THR A 301 -16.04 -9.51 3.89
CA THR A 301 -17.24 -10.31 3.58
C THR A 301 -17.86 -9.88 2.24
N THR A 302 -17.90 -8.59 1.95
CA THR A 302 -18.47 -8.08 0.69
C THR A 302 -17.54 -8.26 -0.51
N GLU A 303 -16.22 -8.37 -0.30
CA GLU A 303 -15.26 -8.63 -1.38
C GLU A 303 -15.42 -10.02 -2.01
N GLY A 304 -15.89 -11.00 -1.22
CA GLY A 304 -16.28 -12.30 -1.76
C GLY A 304 -17.35 -12.17 -2.86
N LEU A 305 -18.28 -11.22 -2.75
CA LEU A 305 -19.27 -10.94 -3.80
C LEU A 305 -18.59 -10.42 -5.09
N ALA A 306 -17.57 -9.59 -4.96
CA ALA A 306 -16.79 -9.10 -6.08
C ALA A 306 -16.13 -10.24 -6.85
N ILE A 307 -15.53 -11.18 -6.13
CA ILE A 307 -14.89 -12.37 -6.70
C ILE A 307 -15.92 -13.26 -7.41
N LEU A 308 -17.12 -13.40 -6.85
CA LEU A 308 -18.19 -14.21 -7.43
C LEU A 308 -18.86 -13.58 -8.65
N SER A 309 -18.80 -12.25 -8.80
CA SER A 309 -19.49 -11.53 -9.87
C SER A 309 -19.36 -12.15 -11.27
N PRO A 310 -18.18 -12.63 -11.71
CA PRO A 310 -18.02 -13.17 -13.06
C PRO A 310 -18.43 -14.65 -13.15
N LEU A 311 -18.73 -15.30 -12.03
CA LEU A 311 -18.99 -16.74 -11.91
C LEU A 311 -20.47 -17.09 -11.84
N VAL A 312 -21.36 -16.10 -11.68
CA VAL A 312 -22.80 -16.35 -11.50
C VAL A 312 -23.40 -17.17 -12.66
N GLY A 313 -23.02 -16.84 -13.90
CA GLY A 313 -23.49 -17.55 -15.10
C GLY A 313 -22.69 -18.79 -15.50
N GLY A 314 -21.65 -19.14 -14.74
CA GLY A 314 -20.70 -20.22 -15.08
C GLY A 314 -20.66 -21.35 -14.06
N LYS A 315 -19.96 -22.42 -14.40
CA LYS A 315 -19.61 -23.50 -13.46
C LYS A 315 -18.37 -23.08 -12.67
N ALA A 316 -18.43 -23.20 -11.35
CA ALA A 316 -17.30 -23.03 -10.45
C ALA A 316 -17.33 -24.21 -9.47
N SER A 317 -16.21 -24.94 -9.36
CA SER A 317 -16.08 -26.04 -8.41
C SER A 317 -15.75 -25.50 -7.01
N LEU A 318 -15.95 -26.31 -5.97
CA LEU A 318 -15.54 -25.95 -4.61
C LEU A 318 -14.03 -25.71 -4.51
N ARG A 319 -13.23 -26.41 -5.33
CA ARG A 319 -11.79 -26.18 -5.43
C ARG A 319 -11.48 -24.78 -5.97
N ASP A 320 -12.20 -24.35 -7.01
CA ASP A 320 -12.01 -23.01 -7.58
C ASP A 320 -12.34 -21.93 -6.56
N LEU A 321 -13.48 -22.08 -5.85
CA LEU A 321 -13.85 -21.17 -4.76
C LEU A 321 -12.82 -21.18 -3.62
N GLY A 322 -12.29 -22.35 -3.27
CA GLY A 322 -11.18 -22.50 -2.32
C GLY A 322 -9.95 -21.69 -2.72
N ILE A 323 -9.51 -21.81 -3.97
CA ILE A 323 -8.35 -21.09 -4.48
C ILE A 323 -8.63 -19.58 -4.52
N LEU A 324 -9.79 -19.16 -5.02
CA LEU A 324 -10.15 -17.75 -5.13
C LEU A 324 -10.27 -17.09 -3.75
N GLY A 325 -10.85 -17.79 -2.76
CA GLY A 325 -10.92 -17.30 -1.39
C GLY A 325 -9.55 -17.15 -0.75
N LEU A 326 -8.63 -18.09 -0.98
CA LEU A 326 -7.25 -17.98 -0.51
C LEU A 326 -6.46 -16.88 -1.23
N LEU A 327 -6.69 -16.67 -2.53
CA LEU A 327 -6.06 -15.57 -3.27
C LEU A 327 -6.52 -14.20 -2.75
N GLY A 328 -7.81 -14.05 -2.44
CA GLY A 328 -8.38 -12.81 -1.91
C GLY A 328 -8.05 -12.56 -0.43
N GLY A 329 -8.18 -13.57 0.44
CA GLY A 329 -8.05 -13.39 1.89
C GLY A 329 -6.68 -13.76 2.48
N GLY A 330 -5.95 -14.68 1.84
CA GLY A 330 -4.67 -15.20 2.33
C GLY A 330 -3.57 -14.14 2.50
N PRO A 331 -3.41 -13.17 1.58
CA PRO A 331 -2.38 -12.13 1.70
C PRO A 331 -2.47 -11.28 2.97
N THR A 332 -3.65 -11.17 3.60
CA THR A 332 -3.84 -10.50 4.91
C THR A 332 -2.93 -11.07 5.99
N ILE A 333 -2.71 -12.38 5.98
CA ILE A 333 -1.79 -13.05 6.93
C ILE A 333 -0.36 -12.57 6.72
N ILE A 334 0.07 -12.50 5.45
CA ILE A 334 1.41 -12.04 5.07
C ILE A 334 1.56 -10.57 5.47
N GLY A 335 0.52 -9.76 5.25
CA GLY A 335 0.44 -8.37 5.66
C GLY A 335 0.61 -8.23 7.16
N ALA A 336 -0.14 -8.98 7.96
CA ALA A 336 -0.09 -8.96 9.42
C ALA A 336 1.32 -9.26 9.95
N TRP A 337 2.00 -10.25 9.37
CA TRP A 337 3.40 -10.53 9.71
C TRP A 337 4.34 -9.40 9.28
N ALA A 338 4.18 -8.87 8.07
CA ALA A 338 5.01 -7.78 7.58
C ALA A 338 4.84 -6.51 8.44
N GLY A 339 3.61 -6.22 8.87
CA GLY A 339 3.27 -5.10 9.74
C GLY A 339 3.76 -5.29 11.17
N ALA A 340 3.72 -6.52 11.69
CA ALA A 340 4.21 -6.79 13.04
C ALA A 340 5.75 -6.73 13.15
N PHE A 341 6.46 -7.26 12.15
CA PHE A 341 7.89 -7.53 12.29
C PHE A 341 8.78 -6.61 11.46
N THR A 342 8.31 -6.16 10.30
CA THR A 342 9.10 -5.38 9.32
C THR A 342 8.58 -3.98 9.08
N TYR A 343 7.69 -3.47 9.94
CA TYR A 343 7.10 -2.15 9.78
C TYR A 343 8.12 -1.02 9.63
N SER A 344 7.86 -0.17 8.65
CA SER A 344 8.41 1.17 8.49
C SER A 344 7.40 2.05 7.75
N ASP A 345 7.36 3.34 8.07
CA ASP A 345 6.43 4.28 7.44
C ASP A 345 6.59 4.33 5.91
N PRO A 346 7.80 4.39 5.30
CA PRO A 346 7.95 4.41 3.84
C PRO A 346 7.45 3.15 3.15
N LEU A 347 7.69 1.98 3.75
CA LEU A 347 7.23 0.71 3.21
C LEU A 347 5.70 0.61 3.25
N SER A 348 5.09 1.15 4.30
CA SER A 348 3.63 1.19 4.45
C SER A 348 2.97 2.05 3.37
N LEU A 349 3.57 3.19 3.01
CA LEU A 349 3.10 4.00 1.88
C LEU A 349 3.10 3.23 0.55
N VAL A 350 4.13 2.42 0.30
CA VAL A 350 4.20 1.60 -0.91
C VAL A 350 3.10 0.54 -0.91
N PHE A 351 2.90 -0.18 0.19
CA PHE A 351 1.87 -1.21 0.28
C PHE A 351 0.45 -0.65 0.21
N LEU A 352 0.16 0.47 0.88
CA LEU A 352 -1.14 1.15 0.77
C LEU A 352 -1.37 1.65 -0.66
N GLY A 353 -0.34 2.22 -1.31
CA GLY A 353 -0.41 2.57 -2.71
C GLY A 353 -0.72 1.36 -3.60
N ILE A 354 -0.05 0.22 -3.38
CA ILE A 354 -0.32 -1.03 -4.09
C ILE A 354 -1.78 -1.46 -3.89
N GLY A 355 -2.29 -1.43 -2.66
CA GLY A 355 -3.67 -1.80 -2.34
C GLY A 355 -4.69 -0.90 -3.06
N ALA A 356 -4.52 0.42 -2.99
CA ALA A 356 -5.38 1.37 -3.68
C ALA A 356 -5.34 1.19 -5.22
N GLY A 357 -4.14 1.02 -5.78
CA GLY A 357 -3.97 0.74 -7.21
C GLY A 357 -4.63 -0.56 -7.66
N ALA A 358 -4.57 -1.59 -6.80
CA ALA A 358 -5.22 -2.87 -7.04
C ALA A 358 -6.76 -2.73 -7.06
N ILE A 359 -7.33 -2.04 -6.06
CA ILE A 359 -8.76 -1.72 -6.02
C ILE A 359 -9.19 -0.97 -7.28
N PHE A 360 -8.50 0.12 -7.65
CA PHE A 360 -8.88 0.91 -8.83
C PHE A 360 -8.84 0.07 -10.10
N GLN A 361 -7.92 -0.88 -10.18
CA GLN A 361 -7.86 -1.80 -11.31
C GLN A 361 -9.05 -2.76 -11.33
N VAL A 362 -9.42 -3.33 -10.17
CA VAL A 362 -10.60 -4.19 -10.03
C VAL A 362 -11.88 -3.43 -10.36
N VAL A 363 -12.04 -2.21 -9.85
CA VAL A 363 -13.18 -1.32 -10.16
C VAL A 363 -13.27 -1.08 -11.67
N ARG A 364 -12.16 -0.74 -12.32
CA ARG A 364 -12.12 -0.58 -13.79
C ARG A 364 -12.61 -1.84 -14.50
N VAL A 365 -12.15 -3.00 -14.06
CA VAL A 365 -12.49 -4.29 -14.67
C VAL A 365 -13.98 -4.60 -14.53
N LEU A 366 -14.54 -4.43 -13.34
CA LEU A 366 -15.96 -4.62 -13.07
C LEU A 366 -16.83 -3.64 -13.87
N ALA A 367 -16.47 -2.36 -13.84
CA ALA A 367 -17.20 -1.31 -14.54
C ALA A 367 -17.16 -1.51 -16.06
N ARG A 368 -16.00 -1.89 -16.63
CA ARG A 368 -15.89 -2.20 -18.06
C ARG A 368 -16.61 -3.48 -18.46
N GLY A 369 -16.69 -4.46 -17.57
CA GLY A 369 -17.45 -5.70 -17.79
C GLY A 369 -18.96 -5.48 -17.91
N ARG A 370 -19.46 -4.31 -17.49
CA ARG A 370 -20.88 -3.90 -17.54
C ARG A 370 -21.24 -3.07 -18.76
N ALA A 371 -20.30 -2.27 -19.27
CA ALA A 371 -20.53 -1.49 -20.47
C ALA A 371 -20.88 -2.39 -21.67
N GLU A 372 -22.00 -2.08 -22.32
CA GLU A 372 -22.41 -2.73 -23.57
C GLU A 372 -21.53 -2.27 -24.75
N GLY A 373 -21.65 -2.97 -25.90
CA GLY A 373 -20.82 -2.67 -27.06
C GLY A 373 -21.05 -1.25 -27.58
N GLY A 374 -20.03 -0.39 -27.50
CA GLY A 374 -20.10 1.02 -27.90
C GLY A 374 -20.45 1.99 -26.76
N GLU A 375 -20.89 1.47 -25.61
CA GLU A 375 -21.20 2.26 -24.42
C GLU A 375 -19.91 2.62 -23.65
N SER A 376 -19.86 3.84 -23.14
CA SER A 376 -18.83 4.26 -22.19
C SER A 376 -19.09 3.68 -20.79
N VAL A 377 -18.05 3.60 -19.97
CA VAL A 377 -18.22 3.14 -18.56
C VAL A 377 -19.15 4.06 -17.78
N ILE A 378 -19.09 5.37 -18.05
CA ILE A 378 -19.89 6.37 -17.33
C ILE A 378 -21.37 6.22 -17.68
N GLU A 379 -21.72 6.05 -18.96
CA GLU A 379 -23.10 5.80 -19.38
C GLU A 379 -23.67 4.54 -18.73
N SER A 380 -22.90 3.46 -18.72
CA SER A 380 -23.30 2.19 -18.10
C SER A 380 -23.58 2.35 -16.60
N LEU A 381 -22.70 3.03 -15.86
CA LEU A 381 -22.86 3.27 -14.43
C LEU A 381 -23.99 4.28 -14.11
N SER A 382 -24.35 5.15 -15.06
CA SER A 382 -25.40 6.16 -14.89
C SER A 382 -26.81 5.60 -15.07
N ARG A 383 -26.97 4.36 -15.52
CA ARG A 383 -28.27 3.68 -15.57
C ARG A 383 -28.89 3.65 -14.15
N PRO A 384 -30.20 3.87 -13.98
CA PRO A 384 -30.79 4.06 -12.65
C PRO A 384 -30.47 2.95 -11.63
N GLN A 385 -30.50 1.69 -12.06
CA GLN A 385 -30.17 0.53 -11.21
C GLN A 385 -28.69 0.49 -10.82
N ASN A 386 -27.80 0.88 -11.72
CA ASN A 386 -26.36 0.88 -11.50
C ASN A 386 -25.94 2.02 -10.60
N ALA A 387 -26.49 3.21 -10.85
CA ALA A 387 -26.29 4.38 -10.00
C ALA A 387 -26.81 4.12 -8.58
N ALA A 388 -28.01 3.53 -8.45
CA ALA A 388 -28.56 3.15 -7.15
C ALA A 388 -27.68 2.13 -6.43
N GLY A 389 -27.20 1.11 -7.15
CA GLY A 389 -26.27 0.12 -6.60
C GLY A 389 -24.98 0.77 -6.10
N LEU A 390 -24.31 1.54 -6.97
CA LEU A 390 -23.06 2.23 -6.65
C LEU A 390 -23.19 3.14 -5.43
N LEU A 391 -24.24 3.96 -5.38
CA LEU A 391 -24.49 4.83 -4.24
C LEU A 391 -24.80 4.02 -2.98
N ALA A 392 -25.61 2.97 -3.07
CA ALA A 392 -25.93 2.11 -1.94
C ALA A 392 -24.65 1.45 -1.38
N GLY A 393 -23.77 0.95 -2.24
CA GLY A 393 -22.47 0.40 -1.83
C GLY A 393 -21.63 1.44 -1.09
N PHE A 394 -21.46 2.63 -1.66
CA PHE A 394 -20.70 3.69 -1.01
C PHE A 394 -21.31 4.10 0.35
N ILE A 395 -22.63 4.23 0.43
CA ILE A 395 -23.36 4.56 1.66
C ILE A 395 -23.22 3.45 2.72
N ILE A 396 -23.30 2.17 2.32
CA ILE A 396 -23.11 1.03 3.24
C ILE A 396 -21.71 1.09 3.86
N MET A 397 -20.67 1.31 3.05
CA MET A 397 -19.31 1.45 3.58
C MET A 397 -19.16 2.67 4.48
N TYR A 398 -19.72 3.81 4.07
CA TYR A 398 -19.72 5.01 4.90
C TYR A 398 -20.42 4.79 6.24
N ALA A 399 -21.62 4.20 6.24
CA ALA A 399 -22.34 3.87 7.46
C ALA A 399 -21.56 2.87 8.34
N THR A 400 -20.90 1.87 7.73
CA THR A 400 -20.03 0.94 8.45
C THR A 400 -18.85 1.67 9.08
N SER A 401 -18.23 2.62 8.38
CA SER A 401 -17.14 3.44 8.92
C SER A 401 -17.60 4.29 10.11
N LEU A 402 -18.83 4.81 10.10
CA LEU A 402 -19.40 5.56 11.23
C LEU A 402 -19.67 4.68 12.45
N LEU A 403 -20.20 3.47 12.24
CA LEU A 403 -20.46 2.49 13.31
C LEU A 403 -19.18 1.98 13.94
N VAL A 404 -18.08 1.96 13.19
CA VAL A 404 -16.76 1.55 13.67
C VAL A 404 -16.00 2.73 14.29
N ALA A 405 -16.28 3.97 13.89
CA ALA A 405 -15.61 5.16 14.46
C ALA A 405 -16.20 5.66 15.79
N GLY A 406 -17.43 5.25 16.13
CA GLY A 406 -18.11 5.57 17.39
C GLY A 406 -18.00 4.45 18.40
#